data_AF-A0A350CSX1-F1
#
_entry.id   AF-A0A350CSX1-F1
#
_cell.length_a   1.000
_cell.length_b   1.000
_cell.length_c   1.000
_cell.angle_alpha   90.00
_cell.angle_beta   90.00
_cell.angle_gamma   90.00
#
_symmetry.space_group_name_H-M   'P 1'
#
loop_
_entity.id
_entity.type
_entity.pdbx_description
1 polymer ?
#
loop_
_entity_poly.entity_id
_entity_poly.type
_entity_poly.pdbx_seq_one_letter_code
_entity_poly.pdbx_strand_id
1 'polypeptide(L)'
;GQASQPGFGDQLRDSAERTLGIFAGEGTPGGFVAVAQFLEKIPAAEQEKAANVFIKMLNGVLWELWQAARVRDGEAPIEARDKHGRFLQLATNALSDSFFYGAPVYLQLDEFHEVKASVLQVTRSPGKKIVYLGCVLLTAGIFAMFYIRERRLWVWVRSNGEGAHALMAMSTQRKTLDFEKEFADLAAKLPQSA
;
A
#
# COMPACT_ATOMS: atom_id res chain seq x y z
N GLY A 1 -0.32 32.09 -26.21
CA GLY A 1 -0.45 33.26 -25.33
C GLY A 1 -1.57 34.17 -25.81
N GLN A 2 -2.83 33.79 -25.58
CA GLN A 2 -4.02 34.61 -25.86
C GLN A 2 -4.83 34.94 -24.59
N ALA A 3 -4.34 34.57 -23.41
CA ALA A 3 -5.06 34.63 -22.14
C ALA A 3 -5.15 36.03 -21.48
N SER A 4 -4.86 37.10 -22.22
CA SER A 4 -4.69 38.46 -21.65
C SER A 4 -5.59 39.53 -22.27
N GLN A 5 -6.71 39.16 -22.92
CA GLN A 5 -7.73 40.13 -23.34
C GLN A 5 -8.85 40.23 -22.29
N PRO A 6 -9.14 41.42 -21.74
CA PRO A 6 -10.29 41.63 -20.86
C PRO A 6 -11.59 41.35 -21.66
N GLY A 7 -12.41 40.42 -21.19
CA GLY A 7 -13.62 39.91 -21.87
C GLY A 7 -13.46 38.55 -22.57
N PHE A 8 -12.24 38.05 -22.76
CA PHE A 8 -12.02 36.69 -23.30
C PHE A 8 -12.53 35.59 -22.35
N GLY A 9 -12.38 35.81 -21.05
CA GLY A 9 -12.90 34.90 -20.03
C GLY A 9 -14.42 34.80 -20.04
N ASP A 10 -15.11 35.92 -20.22
CA ASP A 10 -16.59 35.95 -20.28
C ASP A 10 -17.10 35.25 -21.56
N GLN A 11 -16.49 35.50 -22.71
CA GLN A 11 -16.83 34.80 -23.96
C GLN A 11 -16.61 33.28 -23.86
N LEU A 12 -15.53 32.86 -23.19
CA LEU A 12 -15.24 31.45 -22.99
C LEU A 12 -16.25 30.79 -22.03
N ARG A 13 -16.66 31.52 -20.99
CA ARG A 13 -17.70 31.10 -20.05
C ARG A 13 -19.04 30.93 -20.75
N ASP A 14 -19.48 31.93 -21.51
CA ASP A 14 -20.75 31.90 -22.24
C ASP A 14 -20.78 30.76 -23.26
N SER A 15 -19.64 30.51 -23.92
CA SER A 15 -19.49 29.40 -24.86
C SER A 15 -19.52 28.03 -24.15
N ALA A 16 -18.94 27.93 -22.95
CA ALA A 16 -18.96 26.70 -22.13
C ALA A 16 -20.37 26.42 -21.61
N GLU A 17 -21.05 27.44 -21.12
CA GLU A 17 -22.44 27.39 -20.65
C GLU A 17 -23.37 26.94 -21.78
N ARG A 18 -23.23 27.52 -22.98
CA ARG A 18 -24.00 27.10 -24.15
C ARG A 18 -23.73 25.66 -24.55
N THR A 19 -22.47 25.24 -24.53
CA THR A 19 -22.07 23.85 -24.85
C THR A 19 -22.68 22.86 -23.87
N LEU A 20 -22.61 23.17 -22.56
CA LEU A 20 -23.22 22.38 -21.51
C LEU A 20 -24.75 22.38 -21.58
N GLY A 21 -25.38 23.53 -21.84
CA GLY A 21 -26.84 23.65 -21.95
C GLY A 21 -27.40 22.83 -23.11
N ILE A 22 -26.73 22.84 -24.27
CA ILE A 22 -27.07 21.97 -25.41
C ILE A 22 -26.95 20.50 -24.99
N PHE A 23 -25.85 20.11 -24.36
CA PHE A 23 -25.64 18.72 -23.92
C PHE A 23 -26.62 18.29 -22.81
N ALA A 24 -27.05 19.20 -21.93
CA ALA A 24 -27.99 18.95 -20.86
C ALA A 24 -29.45 18.78 -21.35
N GLY A 25 -29.74 19.10 -22.61
CA GLY A 25 -31.08 18.96 -23.19
C GLY A 25 -32.02 20.12 -22.81
N GLU A 26 -31.55 21.36 -22.87
CA GLU A 26 -32.40 22.53 -22.69
C GLU A 26 -33.43 22.65 -23.84
N GLY A 27 -34.61 22.04 -23.65
CA GLY A 27 -35.75 22.08 -24.59
C GLY A 27 -35.83 20.91 -25.60
N THR A 28 -34.94 19.92 -25.54
CA THR A 28 -34.92 18.71 -26.40
C THR A 28 -34.32 17.52 -25.64
N PRO A 29 -34.36 16.26 -26.17
CA PRO A 29 -33.62 15.16 -25.57
C PRO A 29 -32.13 15.49 -25.48
N GLY A 30 -31.56 15.42 -24.27
CA GLY A 30 -30.16 15.76 -24.02
C GLY A 30 -29.16 14.75 -24.59
N GLY A 31 -27.88 14.96 -24.29
CA GLY A 31 -26.78 14.12 -24.75
C GLY A 31 -26.31 14.43 -26.17
N PHE A 32 -25.64 13.48 -26.81
CA PHE A 32 -25.07 13.64 -28.15
C PHE A 32 -26.13 13.84 -29.25
N VAL A 33 -27.40 13.50 -29.01
CA VAL A 33 -28.49 13.80 -29.95
C VAL A 33 -28.74 15.29 -30.06
N ALA A 34 -28.80 16.01 -28.93
CA ALA A 34 -28.93 17.46 -28.95
C ALA A 34 -27.77 18.13 -29.69
N VAL A 35 -26.56 17.58 -29.54
CA VAL A 35 -25.37 18.03 -30.27
C VAL A 35 -25.53 17.82 -31.77
N ALA A 36 -25.98 16.63 -32.21
CA ALA A 36 -26.23 16.35 -33.62
C ALA A 36 -27.27 17.31 -34.22
N GLN A 37 -28.40 17.53 -33.53
CA GLN A 37 -29.44 18.47 -33.97
C GLN A 37 -28.96 19.92 -34.02
N PHE A 38 -28.04 20.31 -33.14
CA PHE A 38 -27.39 21.62 -33.19
C PHE A 38 -26.47 21.74 -34.41
N LEU A 39 -25.68 20.70 -34.70
CA LEU A 39 -24.76 20.68 -35.85
C LEU A 39 -25.50 20.67 -37.19
N GLU A 40 -26.68 20.06 -37.29
CA GLU A 40 -27.51 20.08 -38.50
C GLU A 40 -27.92 21.51 -38.91
N LYS A 41 -27.99 22.46 -37.97
CA LYS A 41 -28.30 23.86 -38.25
C LYS A 41 -27.12 24.63 -38.88
N ILE A 42 -25.92 24.05 -38.85
CA ILE A 42 -24.69 24.64 -39.40
C ILE A 42 -24.54 24.19 -40.86
N PRO A 43 -24.04 25.04 -41.77
CA PRO A 43 -23.77 24.65 -43.16
C PRO A 43 -22.83 23.44 -43.27
N ALA A 44 -23.10 22.51 -44.18
CA ALA A 44 -22.37 21.25 -44.34
C ALA A 44 -20.84 21.41 -44.47
N ALA A 45 -20.39 22.50 -45.09
CA ALA A 45 -18.96 22.81 -45.23
C ALA A 45 -18.24 23.08 -43.90
N GLU A 46 -18.98 23.49 -42.86
CA GLU A 46 -18.43 23.86 -41.55
C GLU A 46 -18.81 22.86 -40.44
N GLN A 47 -19.72 21.93 -40.71
CA GLN A 47 -20.25 20.97 -39.73
C GLN A 47 -19.15 20.16 -39.04
N GLU A 48 -18.22 19.56 -39.80
CA GLU A 48 -17.15 18.74 -39.22
C GLU A 48 -16.21 19.56 -38.32
N LYS A 49 -15.91 20.80 -38.73
CA LYS A 49 -15.06 21.70 -37.96
C LYS A 49 -15.78 22.15 -36.68
N ALA A 50 -17.05 22.51 -36.78
CA ALA A 50 -17.87 22.89 -35.64
C ALA A 50 -18.02 21.73 -34.64
N ALA A 51 -18.26 20.51 -35.12
CA ALA A 51 -18.34 19.30 -34.31
C ALA A 51 -17.05 19.03 -33.54
N ASN A 52 -15.90 19.10 -34.23
CA ASN A 52 -14.59 18.92 -33.60
C ASN A 52 -14.29 19.97 -32.53
N VAL A 53 -14.66 21.23 -32.77
CA VAL A 53 -14.50 22.31 -31.77
C VAL A 53 -15.42 22.07 -30.58
N PHE A 54 -16.68 21.72 -30.83
CA PHE A 54 -17.67 21.45 -29.80
C PHE A 54 -17.24 20.30 -28.88
N ILE A 55 -16.85 19.15 -29.46
CA ILE A 55 -16.43 17.97 -28.68
C ILE A 55 -15.17 18.27 -27.85
N LYS A 56 -14.21 19.00 -28.41
CA LYS A 56 -13.01 19.43 -27.66
C LYS A 56 -13.37 20.33 -26.49
N MET A 57 -14.29 21.28 -26.71
CA MET A 57 -14.76 22.19 -25.68
C MET A 57 -15.53 21.44 -24.58
N LEU A 58 -16.47 20.58 -24.97
CA LEU A 58 -17.24 19.75 -24.05
C LEU A 58 -16.32 18.89 -23.18
N ASN A 59 -15.37 18.16 -23.77
CA ASN A 59 -14.42 17.34 -23.02
C ASN A 59 -13.56 18.17 -22.07
N GLY A 60 -13.12 19.37 -22.48
CA GLY A 60 -12.37 20.27 -21.62
C GLY A 60 -13.19 20.77 -20.42
N VAL A 61 -14.43 21.18 -20.66
CA VAL A 61 -15.32 21.65 -19.59
C VAL A 61 -15.71 20.52 -18.64
N LEU A 62 -15.99 19.33 -19.15
CA LEU A 62 -16.30 18.15 -18.32
C LEU A 62 -15.10 17.70 -17.49
N TRP A 63 -13.87 17.85 -18.01
CA TRP A 63 -12.65 17.59 -17.24
C TRP A 63 -12.52 18.55 -16.05
N GLU A 64 -12.67 19.86 -16.28
CA GLU A 64 -12.62 20.85 -15.21
C GLU A 64 -13.77 20.68 -14.21
N LEU A 65 -14.97 20.32 -14.68
CA LEU A 65 -16.11 19.99 -13.83
C LEU A 65 -15.83 18.81 -12.91
N TRP A 66 -15.16 17.76 -13.43
CA TRP A 66 -14.79 16.60 -12.63
C TRP A 66 -13.75 16.94 -11.56
N GLN A 67 -12.77 17.79 -11.89
CA GLN A 67 -11.78 18.29 -10.93
C GLN A 67 -12.45 19.16 -9.85
N ALA A 68 -13.36 20.05 -10.23
CA ALA A 68 -14.12 20.87 -9.29
C ALA A 68 -15.00 20.03 -8.34
N ALA A 69 -15.64 18.97 -8.85
CA ALA A 69 -16.40 18.03 -8.04
C ALA A 69 -15.51 17.33 -7.00
N ARG A 70 -14.31 16.86 -7.41
CA ARG A 70 -13.36 16.24 -6.49
C ARG A 70 -12.88 17.16 -5.37
N VAL A 71 -12.58 18.41 -5.71
CA VAL A 71 -12.18 19.40 -4.69
C VAL A 71 -13.30 19.60 -3.67
N ARG A 72 -14.57 19.63 -4.12
CA ARG A 72 -15.73 19.71 -3.23
C ARG A 72 -15.86 18.49 -2.33
N ASP A 73 -15.50 17.31 -2.83
CA ASP A 73 -15.55 16.04 -2.09
C ASP A 73 -14.28 15.81 -1.23
N GLY A 74 -13.34 16.77 -1.20
CA GLY A 74 -12.10 16.67 -0.42
C GLY A 74 -11.05 15.73 -1.01
N GLU A 75 -11.24 15.30 -2.26
CA GLU A 75 -10.39 14.36 -2.98
C GLU A 75 -9.23 15.05 -3.71
N ALA A 76 -8.14 14.31 -3.92
CA ALA A 76 -6.98 14.84 -4.64
C ALA A 76 -7.30 15.08 -6.14
N PRO A 77 -6.74 16.14 -6.76
CA PRO A 77 -6.86 16.37 -8.20
C PRO A 77 -6.33 15.18 -9.01
N ILE A 78 -7.01 14.87 -10.10
CA ILE A 78 -6.63 13.79 -11.01
C ILE A 78 -5.56 14.27 -11.98
N GLU A 79 -4.56 13.44 -12.21
CA GLU A 79 -3.58 13.62 -13.27
C GLU A 79 -4.17 13.24 -14.63
N ALA A 80 -3.84 14.00 -15.69
CA ALA A 80 -4.23 13.71 -17.05
C ALA A 80 -3.53 12.45 -17.61
N ARG A 81 -4.01 11.27 -17.18
CA ARG A 81 -3.55 9.95 -17.63
C ARG A 81 -4.59 9.32 -18.56
N ASP A 82 -4.12 8.48 -19.48
CA ASP A 82 -4.96 7.79 -20.48
C ASP A 82 -6.22 7.10 -19.87
N LYS A 83 -6.07 6.46 -18.71
CA LYS A 83 -7.17 5.83 -17.97
C LYS A 83 -8.29 6.81 -17.58
N HIS A 84 -7.93 8.02 -17.16
CA HIS A 84 -8.88 9.03 -16.72
C HIS A 84 -9.61 9.67 -17.91
N GLY A 85 -8.91 9.84 -19.03
CA GLY A 85 -9.53 10.24 -20.29
C GLY A 85 -10.57 9.22 -20.77
N ARG A 86 -10.26 7.92 -20.69
CA ARG A 86 -11.21 6.85 -21.01
C ARG A 86 -12.40 6.82 -20.07
N PHE A 87 -12.19 7.02 -18.77
CA PHE A 87 -13.28 7.14 -17.80
C PHE A 87 -14.21 8.29 -18.14
N LEU A 88 -13.65 9.47 -18.45
CA LEU A 88 -14.44 10.64 -18.81
C LEU A 88 -15.28 10.38 -20.05
N GLN A 89 -14.72 9.77 -21.10
CA GLN A 89 -15.47 9.38 -22.30
C GLN A 89 -16.63 8.42 -21.98
N LEU A 90 -16.38 7.39 -21.18
CA LEU A 90 -17.41 6.44 -20.77
C LEU A 90 -18.51 7.10 -19.93
N ALA A 91 -18.14 7.98 -19.01
CA ALA A 91 -19.09 8.74 -18.18
C ALA A 91 -19.95 9.68 -19.03
N THR A 92 -19.36 10.40 -19.98
CA THR A 92 -20.09 11.28 -20.91
C THR A 92 -21.05 10.48 -21.80
N ASN A 93 -20.62 9.32 -22.31
CA ASN A 93 -21.49 8.44 -23.09
C ASN A 93 -22.65 7.91 -22.24
N ALA A 94 -22.38 7.41 -21.03
CA ALA A 94 -23.42 6.92 -20.11
C ALA A 94 -24.41 8.03 -19.72
N LEU A 95 -23.92 9.26 -19.51
CA LEU A 95 -24.77 10.42 -19.25
C LEU A 95 -25.64 10.75 -20.47
N SER A 96 -25.08 10.71 -21.68
CA SER A 96 -25.87 10.87 -22.91
C SER A 96 -26.95 9.78 -23.04
N ASP A 97 -26.61 8.53 -22.77
CA ASP A 97 -27.54 7.40 -22.85
C ASP A 97 -28.64 7.49 -21.79
N SER A 98 -28.36 8.12 -20.64
CA SER A 98 -29.35 8.33 -19.59
C SER A 98 -30.55 9.17 -20.04
N PHE A 99 -30.39 10.06 -21.02
CA PHE A 99 -31.52 10.83 -21.58
C PHE A 99 -32.50 9.96 -22.38
N PHE A 100 -32.07 8.77 -22.83
CA PHE A 100 -32.95 7.79 -23.46
C PHE A 100 -33.52 6.78 -22.46
N TYR A 101 -33.12 6.85 -21.19
CA TYR A 101 -33.58 5.97 -20.14
C TYR A 101 -35.04 6.33 -19.80
N GLY A 102 -35.98 5.73 -20.55
CA GLY A 102 -37.42 6.02 -20.47
C GLY A 102 -38.13 5.44 -19.24
N ALA A 103 -37.41 4.87 -18.27
CA ALA A 103 -38.00 4.38 -17.04
C ALA A 103 -38.18 5.52 -16.02
N PRO A 104 -39.33 5.64 -15.33
CA PRO A 104 -39.56 6.69 -14.35
C PRO A 104 -38.78 6.51 -13.04
N VAL A 105 -37.97 5.46 -12.92
CA VAL A 105 -37.21 5.10 -11.72
C VAL A 105 -35.75 4.89 -12.10
N TYR A 106 -34.85 5.69 -11.52
CA TYR A 106 -33.40 5.54 -11.62
C TYR A 106 -32.88 4.84 -10.36
N LEU A 107 -32.27 3.67 -10.52
CA LEU A 107 -31.62 2.95 -9.43
C LEU A 107 -30.17 3.40 -9.35
N GLN A 108 -29.88 4.32 -8.42
CA GLN A 108 -28.51 4.72 -8.10
C GLN A 108 -27.94 3.83 -7.00
N LEU A 109 -26.67 3.45 -7.14
CA LEU A 109 -25.93 2.86 -6.06
C LEU A 109 -25.53 3.97 -5.06
N ASP A 110 -26.10 3.96 -3.87
CA ASP A 110 -25.82 4.95 -2.82
C ASP A 110 -24.40 4.78 -2.27
N GLU A 111 -24.07 3.56 -1.86
CA GLU A 111 -22.75 3.22 -1.35
C GLU A 111 -22.31 1.85 -1.89
N PHE A 112 -21.05 1.76 -2.33
CA PHE A 112 -20.40 0.49 -2.65
C PHE A 112 -19.35 0.17 -1.60
N HIS A 113 -19.74 -0.58 -0.58
CA HIS A 113 -18.76 -1.16 0.33
C HIS A 113 -18.17 -2.41 -0.34
N GLU A 114 -16.98 -2.28 -0.94
CA GLU A 114 -16.28 -3.39 -1.60
C GLU A 114 -15.87 -4.46 -0.58
N VAL A 115 -16.76 -5.41 -0.29
CA VAL A 115 -16.40 -6.62 0.46
C VAL A 115 -15.71 -7.56 -0.51
N LYS A 116 -14.38 -7.45 -0.63
CA LYS A 116 -13.56 -8.46 -1.29
C LYS A 116 -13.66 -9.76 -0.51
N ALA A 117 -14.70 -10.54 -0.79
CA ALA A 117 -14.79 -11.94 -0.40
C ALA A 117 -13.78 -12.75 -1.22
N SER A 118 -12.50 -12.46 -1.04
CA SER A 118 -11.46 -13.33 -1.52
C SER A 118 -11.48 -14.55 -0.62
N VAL A 119 -11.86 -15.70 -1.16
CA VAL A 119 -11.68 -17.01 -0.54
C VAL A 119 -10.17 -17.37 -0.48
N LEU A 120 -9.27 -16.39 -0.50
CA LEU A 120 -7.93 -16.53 0.03
C LEU A 120 -8.07 -16.63 1.54
N GLN A 121 -8.07 -17.87 2.04
CA GLN A 121 -7.91 -18.15 3.46
C GLN A 121 -6.50 -17.71 3.91
N VAL A 122 -6.32 -16.40 4.10
CA VAL A 122 -5.19 -15.86 4.85
C VAL A 122 -5.46 -16.17 6.32
N THR A 123 -5.22 -17.42 6.69
CA THR A 123 -5.28 -17.87 8.07
C THR A 123 -4.13 -17.21 8.81
N ARG A 124 -4.41 -16.06 9.43
CA ARG A 124 -3.54 -15.49 10.44
C ARG A 124 -3.58 -16.42 11.66
N SER A 125 -2.76 -17.46 11.66
CA SER A 125 -2.69 -18.43 12.76
C SER A 125 -2.12 -17.75 14.01
N PRO A 126 -2.94 -17.44 15.04
CA PRO A 126 -2.51 -16.65 16.20
C PRO A 126 -1.46 -17.38 17.06
N GLY A 127 -1.31 -18.71 16.87
CA GLY A 127 -0.30 -19.53 17.53
C GLY A 127 1.09 -19.51 16.89
N LYS A 128 1.28 -18.92 15.69
CA LYS A 128 2.56 -18.98 14.96
C LYS A 128 3.73 -18.53 15.84
N LYS A 129 3.59 -17.40 16.55
CA LYS A 129 4.65 -16.84 17.41
C LYS A 129 5.05 -17.77 18.56
N ILE A 130 4.08 -18.45 19.17
CA ILE A 130 4.32 -19.38 20.29
C ILE A 130 5.07 -20.62 19.81
N VAL A 131 4.73 -21.15 18.62
CA VAL A 131 5.44 -22.29 18.03
C VAL A 131 6.89 -21.95 17.72
N TYR A 132 7.16 -20.78 17.11
CA TYR A 132 8.55 -20.36 16.87
C TYR A 132 9.33 -20.14 18.16
N LEU A 133 8.70 -19.55 19.19
CA LEU A 133 9.32 -19.41 20.51
C LEU A 133 9.69 -20.78 21.09
N GLY A 134 8.79 -21.77 20.99
CA GLY A 134 9.03 -23.15 21.41
C GLY A 134 10.18 -23.82 20.65
N CYS A 135 10.23 -23.67 19.31
CA CYS A 135 11.34 -24.18 18.50
C CYS A 135 12.68 -23.58 18.92
N VAL A 136 12.74 -22.26 19.14
CA VAL A 136 13.96 -21.57 19.59
C VAL A 136 14.40 -22.07 20.97
N LEU A 137 13.47 -22.19 21.91
CA LEU A 137 13.77 -22.69 23.26
C LEU A 137 14.28 -24.13 23.24
N LEU A 138 13.71 -24.98 22.38
CA LEU A 138 14.12 -26.38 22.22
C LEU A 138 15.53 -26.48 21.63
N THR A 139 15.83 -25.72 20.57
CA THR A 139 17.18 -25.63 20.02
C THR A 139 18.18 -25.14 21.08
N ALA A 140 17.83 -24.10 21.83
CA ALA A 140 18.68 -23.60 22.92
C ALA A 140 18.91 -24.65 24.02
N GLY A 141 17.89 -25.44 24.38
CA GLY A 141 18.00 -26.53 25.35
C GLY A 141 18.94 -27.65 24.90
N ILE A 142 18.91 -28.03 23.62
CA ILE A 142 19.86 -28.98 23.04
C ILE A 142 21.29 -28.43 23.16
N PHE A 143 21.51 -27.17 22.79
CA PHE A 143 22.82 -26.54 22.96
C PHE A 143 23.24 -26.48 24.42
N ALA A 144 22.35 -26.11 25.34
CA ALA A 144 22.63 -26.11 26.77
C ALA A 144 23.05 -27.50 27.27
N MET A 145 22.40 -28.57 26.81
CA MET A 145 22.78 -29.95 27.16
C MET A 145 24.16 -30.34 26.62
N PHE A 146 24.56 -29.83 25.45
CA PHE A 146 25.90 -30.08 24.90
C PHE A 146 27.01 -29.26 25.57
N TYR A 147 26.71 -28.02 25.97
CA TYR A 147 27.71 -27.06 26.47
C TYR A 147 27.79 -26.97 27.99
N ILE A 148 26.68 -27.16 28.71
CA ILE A 148 26.69 -27.20 30.18
C ILE A 148 27.23 -28.56 30.59
N ARG A 149 28.50 -28.56 30.96
CA ARG A 149 29.22 -29.74 31.36
C ARG A 149 29.41 -29.78 32.86
N GLU A 150 29.06 -30.89 33.49
CA GLU A 150 29.38 -31.14 34.88
C GLU A 150 30.90 -31.34 35.01
N ARG A 151 31.59 -30.41 35.69
CA ARG A 151 33.02 -30.51 36.03
C ARG A 151 33.12 -30.73 37.54
N ARG A 152 33.67 -31.88 37.97
CA ARG A 152 33.89 -32.16 39.40
C ARG A 152 35.35 -31.95 39.77
N LEU A 153 35.56 -31.01 40.69
CA LEU A 153 36.84 -30.63 41.27
C LEU A 153 36.91 -31.16 42.70
N TRP A 154 37.94 -31.93 43.02
CA TRP A 154 38.23 -32.39 44.37
C TRP A 154 39.57 -31.81 44.81
N VAL A 155 39.56 -31.02 45.89
CA VAL A 155 40.78 -30.45 46.49
C VAL A 155 40.93 -31.04 47.88
N TRP A 156 42.01 -31.77 48.11
CA TRP A 156 42.34 -32.32 49.41
C TRP A 156 43.56 -31.59 49.98
N VAL A 157 43.37 -30.82 51.04
CA VAL A 157 44.45 -30.11 51.73
C VAL A 157 44.86 -30.91 52.97
N ARG A 158 46.15 -31.26 53.08
CA ARG A 158 46.78 -31.82 54.29
C ARG A 158 47.83 -30.85 54.82
N SER A 159 47.77 -30.56 56.11
CA SER A 159 48.80 -29.79 56.81
C SER A 159 49.96 -30.70 57.19
N ASN A 160 51.20 -30.30 56.88
CA ASN A 160 52.41 -30.97 57.34
C ASN A 160 53.29 -29.90 57.99
N GLY A 161 53.83 -30.10 59.19
CA GLY A 161 54.26 -29.05 60.14
C GLY A 161 55.10 -27.84 59.69
N GLU A 162 55.54 -27.71 58.44
CA GLU A 162 56.17 -26.51 57.85
C GLU A 162 55.41 -25.92 56.64
N GLY A 163 54.19 -26.40 56.32
CA GLY A 163 53.34 -25.86 55.25
C GLY A 163 52.05 -26.66 54.97
N ALA A 164 51.18 -26.13 54.10
CA ALA A 164 49.97 -26.83 53.65
C ALA A 164 50.22 -27.50 52.28
N HIS A 165 50.08 -28.82 52.19
CA HIS A 165 50.08 -29.55 50.93
C HIS A 165 48.66 -29.71 50.41
N ALA A 166 48.35 -29.08 49.27
CA ALA A 166 47.09 -29.28 48.56
C ALA A 166 47.29 -30.28 47.41
N LEU A 167 46.56 -31.39 47.46
CA LEU A 167 46.43 -32.35 46.35
C LEU A 167 45.11 -32.05 45.62
N MET A 168 45.21 -31.61 44.36
CA MET A 168 44.05 -31.38 43.50
C MET A 168 43.86 -32.56 42.55
N ALA A 169 42.68 -33.16 42.56
CA ALA A 169 42.25 -34.17 41.60
C ALA A 169 41.01 -33.66 40.84
N MET A 170 41.05 -33.66 39.52
CA MET A 170 39.94 -33.23 38.67
C MET A 170 39.48 -34.41 37.81
N SER A 171 38.16 -34.65 37.76
CA SER A 171 37.57 -35.69 36.90
C SER A 171 36.59 -35.06 35.90
N THR A 172 36.69 -35.46 34.63
CA THR A 172 35.81 -35.00 33.55
C THR A 172 35.41 -36.16 32.64
N GLN A 173 34.18 -36.13 32.14
CA GLN A 173 33.59 -37.24 31.39
C GLN A 173 34.02 -37.32 29.92
N ARG A 174 34.65 -36.27 29.34
CA ARG A 174 35.43 -36.40 28.07
C ARG A 174 36.64 -35.47 28.12
N LYS A 175 37.81 -36.03 27.84
CA LYS A 175 39.11 -35.36 27.85
C LYS A 175 39.21 -34.40 26.64
N THR A 176 39.14 -33.09 26.86
CA THR A 176 39.39 -32.05 25.85
C THR A 176 40.79 -31.47 26.06
N LEU A 177 41.47 -31.05 24.98
CA LEU A 177 42.86 -30.55 25.03
C LEU A 177 43.03 -29.33 25.97
N ASP A 178 41.99 -28.50 26.11
CA ASP A 178 41.99 -27.35 27.05
C ASP A 178 41.93 -27.74 28.53
N PHE A 179 41.56 -28.98 28.85
CA PHE A 179 41.55 -29.46 30.24
C PHE A 179 42.96 -29.52 30.84
N GLU A 180 43.94 -29.93 30.04
CA GLU A 180 45.34 -30.02 30.52
C GLU A 180 45.94 -28.62 30.72
N LYS A 181 45.57 -27.65 29.88
CA LYS A 181 45.97 -26.23 30.05
C LYS A 181 45.32 -25.58 31.27
N GLU A 182 44.00 -25.73 31.44
CA GLU A 182 43.30 -25.19 32.61
C GLU A 182 43.74 -25.87 33.92
N PHE A 183 44.01 -27.17 33.90
CA PHE A 183 44.56 -27.89 35.06
C PHE A 183 45.96 -27.40 35.41
N ALA A 184 46.83 -27.17 34.41
CA ALA A 184 48.15 -26.59 34.62
C ALA A 184 48.07 -25.16 35.19
N ASP A 185 47.17 -24.32 34.66
CA ASP A 185 46.93 -22.96 35.16
C ASP A 185 46.40 -22.96 36.61
N LEU A 186 45.46 -23.85 36.94
CA LEU A 186 44.92 -23.99 38.30
C LEU A 186 45.95 -24.57 39.27
N ALA A 187 46.75 -25.55 38.83
CA ALA A 187 47.84 -26.13 39.62
C ALA A 187 48.99 -25.14 39.84
N ALA A 188 49.25 -24.23 38.89
CA ALA A 188 50.23 -23.16 39.03
C ALA A 188 49.74 -22.01 39.93
N LYS A 189 48.43 -21.74 39.96
CA LYS A 189 47.82 -20.70 40.83
C LYS A 189 47.59 -21.16 42.27
N LEU A 190 47.37 -22.45 42.52
CA LEU A 190 47.20 -23.02 43.86
C LEU A 190 48.38 -22.80 44.85
N PRO A 191 49.67 -22.83 44.44
CA PRO A 191 50.78 -22.52 45.34
C PRO A 191 51.06 -21.03 45.51
N GLN A 192 50.40 -20.14 44.75
CA GLN A 192 50.47 -18.71 45.02
C GLN A 192 49.41 -18.34 46.05
N SER A 193 49.86 -18.05 47.27
CA SER A 193 49.07 -17.28 48.21
C SER A 193 48.67 -15.96 47.57
N ALA A 194 47.45 -15.50 47.86
CA ALA A 194 46.97 -14.16 47.51
C ALA A 194 47.99 -13.06 47.84
#